data_AF-A0A7V9Q3M1-F1
#
_entry.id   AF-A0A7V9Q3M1-F1
#
_cell.length_a   1.000
_cell.length_b   1.000
_cell.length_c   1.000
_cell.angle_alpha   90.00
_cell.angle_beta   90.00
_cell.angle_gamma   90.00
#
_symmetry.space_group_name_H-M   'P 1'
#
loop_
_entity.id
_entity.type
_entity.pdbx_description
1 polymer ?
#
loop_
_entity_poly.entity_id
_entity_poly.type
_entity_poly.pdbx_seq_one_letter_code
_entity_poly.pdbx_strand_id
1 'polypeptide(L)'
;LETSARVLLQSYPALSVEACASDYDTALARMSSNERFGGRVLALFLGSNIGNFEPEEARRFLRSLRAVLRAGDALLVGADLKKERTILEAAYDDSLGVTAAFNLNLLARINRELDADFDLREFEHVAVYNEERGRVEAFVESRRAQRVRIRRLEMNVELAEGERIHTENSHKYDLAQLSQLATDAGFTRARTWHDAAGQFSSNLFVAVEEAGF
;
A
#
# COMPACT_ATOMS: atom_id res chain seq x y z
N LEU A 1 17.23 -6.02 -4.22
CA LEU A 1 16.74 -7.03 -5.18
C LEU A 1 17.77 -8.12 -5.43
N GLU A 2 18.97 -7.79 -5.92
CA GLU A 2 20.00 -8.80 -6.26
C GLU A 2 20.42 -9.71 -5.10
N THR A 3 20.68 -9.15 -3.92
CA THR A 3 21.09 -9.95 -2.74
C THR A 3 20.01 -10.97 -2.36
N SER A 4 18.76 -10.55 -2.30
CA SER A 4 17.62 -11.44 -1.99
C SER A 4 17.46 -12.54 -3.04
N ALA A 5 17.62 -12.22 -4.33
CA ALA A 5 17.56 -13.20 -5.41
C ALA A 5 18.67 -14.27 -5.27
N ARG A 6 19.91 -13.86 -4.98
CA ARG A 6 21.03 -14.81 -4.76
C ARG A 6 20.77 -15.75 -3.59
N VAL A 7 20.21 -15.25 -2.48
CA VAL A 7 19.85 -16.07 -1.33
C VAL A 7 18.77 -17.10 -1.70
N LEU A 8 17.75 -16.72 -2.46
CA LEU A 8 16.72 -17.65 -2.91
C LEU A 8 17.28 -18.75 -3.83
N LEU A 9 18.17 -18.40 -4.76
CA LEU A 9 18.78 -19.36 -5.68
C LEU A 9 19.70 -20.37 -4.98
N GLN A 10 20.25 -20.04 -3.81
CA GLN A 10 20.98 -21.00 -2.98
C GLN A 10 20.06 -22.07 -2.40
N SER A 11 18.88 -21.67 -1.91
CA SER A 11 17.89 -22.58 -1.33
C SER A 11 17.05 -23.32 -2.37
N TYR A 12 16.85 -22.71 -3.54
CA TYR A 12 16.04 -23.25 -4.64
C TYR A 12 16.81 -23.16 -5.98
N PRO A 13 17.72 -24.10 -6.26
CA PRO A 13 18.61 -24.01 -7.43
C PRO A 13 17.91 -24.03 -8.79
N ALA A 14 16.69 -24.57 -8.87
CA ALA A 14 15.87 -24.62 -10.09
C ALA A 14 14.93 -23.41 -10.25
N LEU A 15 14.92 -22.48 -9.29
CA LEU A 15 14.09 -21.27 -9.35
C LEU A 15 14.64 -20.31 -10.42
N SER A 16 13.75 -19.75 -11.24
CA SER A 16 14.07 -18.60 -12.09
C SER A 16 13.60 -17.32 -11.39
N VAL A 17 14.45 -16.30 -11.33
CA VAL A 17 14.14 -15.00 -10.71
C VAL A 17 14.35 -13.89 -11.72
N GLU A 18 13.26 -13.21 -12.09
CA GLU A 18 13.29 -11.96 -12.86
C GLU A 18 12.86 -10.81 -11.95
N ALA A 19 13.73 -9.81 -11.78
CA ALA A 19 13.44 -8.65 -10.95
C ALA A 19 13.00 -7.46 -11.81
N CYS A 20 11.89 -6.83 -11.45
CA CYS A 20 11.41 -5.61 -12.09
C CYS A 20 11.53 -4.43 -11.13
N ALA A 21 12.37 -3.46 -11.44
CA ALA A 21 12.47 -2.20 -10.71
C ALA A 21 11.64 -1.14 -11.44
N SER A 22 10.36 -1.02 -11.08
CA SER A 22 9.43 -0.01 -11.60
C SER A 22 8.27 0.17 -10.63
N ASP A 23 7.41 1.16 -10.89
CA ASP A 23 6.08 1.19 -10.31
C ASP A 23 5.22 0.01 -10.79
N TYR A 24 4.06 -0.16 -10.14
CA TYR A 24 3.15 -1.27 -10.40
C TYR A 24 2.58 -1.25 -11.81
N ASP A 25 2.13 -0.10 -12.32
CA ASP A 25 1.50 -0.01 -13.64
C ASP A 25 2.50 -0.37 -14.75
N THR A 26 3.73 0.13 -14.65
CA THR A 26 4.82 -0.20 -15.57
C THR A 26 5.20 -1.68 -15.48
N ALA A 27 5.22 -2.25 -14.28
CA ALA A 27 5.52 -3.67 -14.09
C ALA A 27 4.45 -4.56 -14.74
N LEU A 28 3.16 -4.26 -14.48
CA LEU A 28 2.04 -5.01 -15.03
C LEU A 28 1.98 -4.91 -16.55
N ALA A 29 2.23 -3.72 -17.12
CA ALA A 29 2.29 -3.56 -18.56
C ALA A 29 3.34 -4.48 -19.21
N ARG A 30 4.49 -4.72 -18.55
CA ARG A 30 5.51 -5.67 -19.02
C ARG A 30 5.06 -7.14 -18.89
N MET A 31 4.30 -7.46 -17.85
CA MET A 31 3.79 -8.81 -17.58
C MET A 31 2.64 -9.24 -18.51
N SER A 32 1.94 -8.30 -19.15
CA SER A 32 0.85 -8.58 -20.11
C SER A 32 1.27 -9.43 -21.32
N SER A 33 2.57 -9.57 -21.57
CA SER A 33 3.17 -10.44 -22.61
C SER A 33 3.21 -11.93 -22.23
N ASN A 34 2.16 -12.43 -21.57
CA ASN A 34 2.16 -13.60 -20.68
C ASN A 34 2.33 -14.99 -21.34
N GLU A 35 3.05 -15.09 -22.47
CA GLU A 35 3.58 -16.35 -23.01
C GLU A 35 4.75 -16.89 -22.15
N ARG A 36 5.32 -16.06 -21.27
CA ARG A 36 6.59 -16.35 -20.56
C ARG A 36 6.53 -17.40 -19.45
N PHE A 37 5.44 -17.54 -18.70
CA PHE A 37 5.46 -18.28 -17.42
C PHE A 37 5.01 -19.75 -17.49
N GLY A 38 4.64 -20.27 -18.67
CA GLY A 38 4.51 -21.73 -18.92
C GLY A 38 3.60 -22.54 -17.98
N GLY A 39 2.74 -21.91 -17.18
CA GLY A 39 1.98 -22.56 -16.09
C GLY A 39 0.95 -21.63 -15.44
N ARG A 40 0.42 -22.05 -14.27
CA ARG A 40 -0.50 -21.22 -13.46
C ARG A 40 0.27 -20.17 -12.67
N VAL A 41 -0.25 -18.95 -12.64
CA VAL A 41 0.33 -17.83 -11.92
C VAL A 41 -0.37 -17.65 -10.58
N LEU A 42 0.43 -17.45 -9.52
CA LEU A 42 -0.02 -16.92 -8.23
C LEU A 42 0.66 -15.56 -8.00
N ALA A 43 -0.11 -14.48 -8.14
CA ALA A 43 0.32 -13.15 -7.76
C ALA A 43 0.21 -12.97 -6.23
N LEU A 44 1.21 -12.33 -5.62
CA LEU A 44 1.22 -12.06 -4.17
C LEU A 44 1.19 -10.55 -3.94
N PHE A 45 0.15 -10.07 -3.26
CA PHE A 45 0.01 -8.68 -2.85
C PHE A 45 -0.26 -8.59 -1.36
N LEU A 46 0.84 -8.60 -0.58
CA LEU A 46 0.83 -8.87 0.85
C LEU A 46 0.96 -7.57 1.67
N GLY A 47 0.88 -7.70 3.00
CA GLY A 47 1.17 -6.60 3.94
C GLY A 47 0.10 -5.51 4.03
N SER A 48 -1.11 -5.74 3.50
CA SER A 48 -2.19 -4.74 3.46
C SER A 48 -1.88 -3.48 2.65
N ASN A 49 -0.94 -3.56 1.69
CA ASN A 49 -0.67 -2.48 0.75
C ASN A 49 -1.92 -2.06 -0.06
N ILE A 50 -2.91 -2.95 -0.20
CA ILE A 50 -4.20 -2.61 -0.83
C ILE A 50 -4.93 -1.48 -0.08
N GLY A 51 -4.71 -1.35 1.24
CA GLY A 51 -5.29 -0.29 2.04
C GLY A 51 -4.68 1.09 1.79
N ASN A 52 -3.53 1.17 1.12
CA ASN A 52 -2.88 2.45 0.84
C ASN A 52 -3.47 3.18 -0.37
N PHE A 53 -4.39 2.53 -1.09
CA PHE A 53 -5.10 3.09 -2.22
C PHE A 53 -6.46 3.64 -1.78
N GLU A 54 -6.91 4.72 -2.42
CA GLU A 54 -8.32 5.06 -2.35
C GLU A 54 -9.17 3.93 -2.98
N PRO A 55 -10.45 3.76 -2.58
CA PRO A 55 -11.25 2.62 -2.99
C PRO A 55 -11.31 2.37 -4.50
N GLU A 56 -11.37 3.45 -5.30
CA GLU A 56 -11.41 3.32 -6.76
C GLU A 56 -10.03 3.00 -7.37
N GLU A 57 -8.96 3.47 -6.75
CA GLU A 57 -7.60 3.14 -7.17
C GLU A 57 -7.30 1.66 -6.86
N ALA A 58 -7.75 1.15 -5.71
CA ALA A 58 -7.67 -0.27 -5.37
C ALA A 58 -8.40 -1.14 -6.41
N ARG A 59 -9.62 -0.75 -6.81
CA ARG A 59 -10.36 -1.44 -7.88
C ARG A 59 -9.61 -1.41 -9.21
N ARG A 60 -9.10 -0.25 -9.61
CA ARG A 60 -8.34 -0.08 -10.86
C ARG A 60 -7.08 -0.95 -10.86
N PHE A 61 -6.32 -0.92 -9.78
CA PHE A 61 -5.11 -1.73 -9.63
C PHE A 61 -5.41 -3.23 -9.72
N LEU A 62 -6.46 -3.70 -9.04
CA LEU A 62 -6.87 -5.10 -9.13
C LEU A 62 -7.37 -5.47 -10.53
N ARG A 63 -8.04 -4.57 -11.26
CA ARG A 63 -8.39 -4.80 -12.68
C ARG A 63 -7.16 -4.88 -13.57
N SER A 64 -6.14 -4.05 -13.34
CA SER A 64 -4.86 -4.13 -14.07
C SER A 64 -4.16 -5.47 -13.80
N LEU A 65 -4.17 -5.94 -12.55
CA LEU A 65 -3.71 -7.29 -12.19
C LEU A 65 -4.54 -8.37 -12.88
N ARG A 66 -5.87 -8.23 -12.89
CA ARG A 66 -6.76 -9.18 -13.56
C ARG A 66 -6.43 -9.30 -15.04
N ALA A 67 -6.19 -8.18 -15.73
CA ALA A 67 -5.92 -8.16 -17.16
C ALA A 67 -4.65 -8.92 -17.57
N VAL A 68 -3.69 -9.09 -16.64
CA VAL A 68 -2.46 -9.86 -16.90
C VAL A 68 -2.55 -11.30 -16.43
N LEU A 69 -3.60 -11.69 -15.71
CA LEU A 69 -3.82 -13.06 -15.21
C LEU A 69 -4.81 -13.81 -16.11
N ARG A 70 -4.56 -15.10 -16.34
CA ARG A 70 -5.48 -15.97 -17.08
C ARG A 70 -6.60 -16.44 -16.17
N ALA A 71 -7.73 -16.86 -16.74
CA ALA A 71 -8.78 -17.50 -15.97
C ALA A 71 -8.22 -18.72 -15.20
N GLY A 72 -8.51 -18.79 -13.91
CA GLY A 72 -7.98 -19.82 -13.00
C GLY A 72 -6.57 -19.56 -12.45
N ASP A 73 -5.90 -18.48 -12.84
CA ASP A 73 -4.78 -17.94 -12.07
C ASP A 73 -5.30 -17.29 -10.77
N ALA A 74 -4.40 -17.07 -9.82
CA ALA A 74 -4.77 -16.61 -8.49
C ALA A 74 -3.98 -15.36 -8.05
N LEU A 75 -4.60 -14.60 -7.16
CA LEU A 75 -4.02 -13.47 -6.45
C LEU A 75 -4.24 -13.68 -4.94
N LEU A 76 -3.16 -13.65 -4.16
CA LEU A 76 -3.23 -13.67 -2.71
C LEU A 76 -3.10 -12.23 -2.18
N VAL A 77 -4.19 -11.69 -1.63
CA VAL A 77 -4.23 -10.34 -1.05
C VAL A 77 -4.22 -10.42 0.47
N GLY A 78 -3.21 -9.81 1.09
CA GLY A 78 -3.23 -9.53 2.53
C GLY A 78 -3.99 -8.23 2.80
N ALA A 79 -4.90 -8.23 3.76
CA ALA A 79 -5.68 -7.06 4.14
C ALA A 79 -5.84 -6.97 5.66
N ASP A 80 -5.52 -5.80 6.20
CA ASP A 80 -5.76 -5.45 7.58
C ASP A 80 -7.24 -5.19 7.81
N LEU A 81 -7.81 -5.81 8.84
CA LEU A 81 -9.25 -5.78 9.07
C LEU A 81 -9.67 -4.60 9.94
N LYS A 82 -10.92 -4.16 9.79
CA LYS A 82 -11.52 -3.21 10.73
C LYS A 82 -11.56 -3.82 12.14
N LYS A 83 -11.18 -3.01 13.14
CA LYS A 83 -11.13 -3.38 14.56
C LYS A 83 -11.26 -2.11 15.40
N GLU A 84 -11.17 -2.26 16.72
CA GLU A 84 -11.26 -1.15 17.67
C GLU A 84 -10.31 0.00 17.32
N ARG A 85 -10.83 1.23 17.41
CA ARG A 85 -10.07 2.47 17.13
C ARG A 85 -8.72 2.49 17.84
N THR A 86 -8.72 2.19 19.13
CA THR A 86 -7.52 2.27 19.97
C THR A 86 -6.41 1.32 19.52
N ILE A 87 -6.77 0.16 18.96
CA ILE A 87 -5.80 -0.79 18.41
C ILE A 87 -5.23 -0.25 17.10
N LEU A 88 -6.09 0.32 16.24
CA LEU A 88 -5.66 0.88 14.96
C LEU A 88 -4.78 2.12 15.14
N GLU A 89 -5.16 3.04 16.01
CA GLU A 89 -4.37 4.25 16.28
C GLU A 89 -3.02 3.88 16.92
N ALA A 90 -3.00 2.99 17.92
CA ALA A 90 -1.74 2.57 18.56
C ALA A 90 -0.79 1.81 17.60
N ALA A 91 -1.31 1.16 16.55
CA ALA A 91 -0.48 0.51 15.55
C ALA A 91 0.21 1.51 14.60
N TYR A 92 -0.31 2.73 14.50
CA TYR A 92 0.23 3.80 13.66
C TYR A 92 0.90 4.92 14.47
N ASP A 93 0.67 4.97 15.78
CA ASP A 93 1.36 5.85 16.72
C ASP A 93 2.08 5.01 17.79
N ASP A 94 3.12 4.29 17.36
CA ASP A 94 3.84 3.39 18.25
C ASP A 94 4.64 4.16 19.32
N SER A 95 4.65 3.62 20.54
CA SER A 95 5.35 4.23 21.68
C SER A 95 6.87 4.38 21.52
N LEU A 96 7.49 3.69 20.54
CA LEU A 96 8.92 3.80 20.25
C LEU A 96 9.23 4.93 19.27
N GLY A 97 8.21 5.59 18.72
CA GLY A 97 8.33 6.71 17.77
C GLY A 97 8.84 6.30 16.39
N VAL A 98 8.80 5.01 16.05
CA VAL A 98 9.33 4.51 14.76
C VAL A 98 8.46 4.99 13.60
N THR A 99 7.14 4.92 13.74
CA THR A 99 6.18 5.37 12.73
C THR A 99 6.21 6.89 12.58
N ALA A 100 6.39 7.62 13.69
CA ALA A 100 6.59 9.06 13.65
C ALA A 100 7.85 9.45 12.86
N ALA A 101 8.98 8.78 13.14
CA ALA A 101 10.23 9.00 12.40
C ALA A 101 10.10 8.63 10.91
N PHE A 102 9.38 7.54 10.60
CA PHE A 102 9.06 7.15 9.23
C PHE A 102 8.23 8.22 8.51
N ASN A 103 7.20 8.78 9.15
CA ASN A 103 6.35 9.78 8.53
C ASN A 103 7.10 11.11 8.30
N LEU A 104 7.81 11.60 9.32
CA LEU A 104 8.60 12.83 9.23
C LEU A 104 9.77 12.73 8.24
N ASN A 105 10.23 11.52 7.93
CA ASN A 105 11.27 11.32 6.90
C ASN A 105 10.82 11.81 5.52
N LEU A 106 9.51 11.93 5.23
CA LEU A 106 9.02 12.59 4.01
C LEU A 106 9.56 14.03 3.90
N LEU A 107 9.53 14.79 4.99
CA LEU A 107 10.05 16.16 5.02
C LEU A 107 11.57 16.18 4.83
N ALA A 108 12.29 15.22 5.44
CA ALA A 108 13.74 15.09 5.24
C ALA A 108 14.11 14.75 3.79
N ARG A 109 13.31 13.90 3.12
CA ARG A 109 13.45 13.61 1.68
C ARG A 109 13.26 14.88 0.86
N ILE A 110 12.19 15.64 1.12
CA ILE A 110 11.89 16.89 0.41
C ILE A 110 13.03 17.90 0.58
N ASN A 111 13.55 18.07 1.81
CA ASN A 111 14.72 18.90 2.07
C ASN A 111 15.91 18.50 1.19
N ARG A 112 16.25 17.21 1.16
CA ARG A 112 17.42 16.71 0.42
C ARG A 112 17.24 16.75 -1.10
N GLU A 113 16.08 16.35 -1.61
CA GLU A 113 15.85 16.19 -3.05
C GLU A 113 15.39 17.47 -3.75
N LEU A 114 14.62 18.31 -3.05
CA LEU A 114 14.01 19.51 -3.60
C LEU A 114 14.59 20.81 -3.02
N ASP A 115 15.65 20.70 -2.21
CA ASP A 115 16.33 21.83 -1.57
C ASP A 115 15.36 22.69 -0.73
N ALA A 116 14.58 21.99 0.10
CA ALA A 116 13.67 22.59 1.06
C ALA A 116 14.31 22.78 2.44
N ASP A 117 13.67 23.57 3.30
CA ASP A 117 14.14 23.90 4.65
C ASP A 117 13.12 23.61 5.76
N PHE A 118 12.39 22.50 5.65
CA PHE A 118 11.58 21.99 6.76
C PHE A 118 12.45 21.74 8.00
N ASP A 119 12.12 22.36 9.14
CA ASP A 119 12.69 22.00 10.44
C ASP A 119 11.85 20.87 11.06
N LEU A 120 12.30 19.62 10.94
CA LEU A 120 11.57 18.44 11.39
C LEU A 120 11.20 18.47 12.89
N ARG A 121 11.88 19.27 13.71
CA ARG A 121 11.56 19.42 15.14
C ARG A 121 10.28 20.20 15.39
N GLU A 122 9.88 21.02 14.42
CA GLU A 122 8.68 21.86 14.44
C GLU A 122 7.46 21.14 13.87
N PHE A 123 7.57 19.82 13.68
CA PHE A 123 6.51 18.97 13.18
C PHE A 123 6.29 17.77 14.08
N GLU A 124 5.07 17.27 14.08
CA GLU A 124 4.72 16.03 14.76
C GLU A 124 3.87 15.10 13.91
N HIS A 125 4.02 13.81 14.20
CA HIS A 125 3.21 12.78 13.59
C HIS A 125 1.85 12.74 14.28
N VAL A 126 0.79 12.64 13.49
CA VAL A 126 -0.57 12.45 13.97
C VAL A 126 -1.23 11.33 13.17
N ALA A 127 -1.71 10.29 13.84
CA ALA A 127 -2.51 9.23 13.24
C ALA A 127 -3.93 9.25 13.83
N VAL A 128 -4.94 9.23 12.97
CA VAL A 128 -6.36 9.26 13.39
C VAL A 128 -7.13 8.18 12.66
N TYR A 129 -7.93 7.41 13.38
CA TYR A 129 -8.85 6.47 12.74
C TYR A 129 -10.17 7.17 12.37
N ASN A 130 -10.35 7.37 11.06
CA ASN A 130 -11.58 7.84 10.46
C ASN A 130 -12.55 6.66 10.29
N GLU A 131 -13.46 6.50 11.26
CA GLU A 131 -14.44 5.40 11.30
C GLU A 131 -15.41 5.43 10.12
N GLU A 132 -15.85 6.61 9.69
CA GLU A 132 -16.78 6.77 8.56
C GLU A 132 -16.17 6.23 7.26
N ARG A 133 -14.88 6.53 7.04
CA ARG A 133 -14.13 6.06 5.87
C ARG A 133 -13.47 4.69 6.07
N GLY A 134 -13.49 4.16 7.30
CA GLY A 134 -12.85 2.89 7.66
C GLY A 134 -11.35 2.89 7.40
N ARG A 135 -10.63 3.96 7.75
CA ARG A 135 -9.19 4.09 7.47
C ARG A 135 -8.44 4.83 8.56
N VAL A 136 -7.17 4.50 8.74
CA VAL A 136 -6.24 5.35 9.48
C VAL A 136 -5.71 6.41 8.52
N GLU A 137 -5.71 7.66 8.96
CA GLU A 137 -5.15 8.81 8.25
C GLU A 137 -3.91 9.29 9.01
N ALA A 138 -2.78 9.33 8.32
CA ALA A 138 -1.53 9.84 8.88
C ALA A 138 -1.27 11.25 8.38
N PHE A 139 -0.86 12.12 9.29
CA PHE A 139 -0.54 13.51 9.04
C PHE A 139 0.82 13.86 9.63
N VAL A 140 1.36 14.95 9.10
CA VAL A 140 2.41 15.73 9.74
C VAL A 140 1.80 17.08 10.12
N GLU A 141 1.77 17.39 11.40
CA GLU A 141 1.18 18.60 11.97
C GLU A 141 2.26 19.62 12.33
N SER A 142 2.04 20.88 11.96
CA SER A 142 2.94 21.99 12.27
C SER A 142 2.75 22.47 13.71
N ARG A 143 3.82 22.46 14.51
CA ARG A 143 3.77 22.90 15.93
C ARG A 143 3.68 24.41 16.11
N ARG A 144 3.90 25.18 15.04
CA ARG A 144 3.84 26.64 15.05
C ARG A 144 3.55 27.17 13.65
N ALA A 145 3.19 28.44 13.56
CA ALA A 145 3.18 29.12 12.28
C ALA A 145 4.61 29.19 11.72
N GLN A 146 4.80 28.72 10.48
CA GLN A 146 6.12 28.69 9.82
C GLN A 146 5.99 28.79 8.30
N ARG A 147 7.03 29.33 7.66
CA ARG A 147 7.17 29.39 6.21
C ARG A 147 8.32 28.48 5.80
N VAL A 148 8.07 27.60 4.85
CA VAL A 148 9.05 26.68 4.26
C VAL A 148 9.29 27.07 2.81
N ARG A 149 10.56 27.18 2.41
CA ARG A 149 10.97 27.48 1.04
C ARG A 149 11.44 26.19 0.37
N ILE A 150 10.76 25.78 -0.70
CA ILE A 150 11.19 24.66 -1.55
C ILE A 150 11.91 25.22 -2.77
N ARG A 151 13.24 25.36 -2.70
CA ARG A 151 14.03 26.18 -3.65
C ARG A 151 13.90 25.68 -5.08
N ARG A 152 14.02 24.37 -5.33
CA ARG A 152 13.93 23.80 -6.69
C ARG A 152 12.58 23.98 -7.38
N LEU A 153 11.52 24.24 -6.60
CA LEU A 153 10.18 24.48 -7.13
C LEU A 153 9.80 25.96 -7.13
N GLU A 154 10.70 26.86 -6.70
CA GLU A 154 10.40 28.28 -6.55
C GLU A 154 9.17 28.59 -5.66
N MET A 155 8.83 27.65 -4.78
CA MET A 155 7.64 27.68 -3.95
C MET A 155 7.95 28.11 -2.51
N ASN A 156 7.04 28.88 -1.92
CA ASN A 156 6.94 29.10 -0.48
C ASN A 156 5.63 28.48 0.01
N VAL A 157 5.72 27.70 1.07
CA VAL A 157 4.56 27.12 1.75
C VAL A 157 4.44 27.81 3.09
N GLU A 158 3.27 28.35 3.38
CA GLU A 158 2.93 28.89 4.70
C GLU A 158 2.07 27.87 5.41
N LEU A 159 2.44 27.57 6.65
CA LEU A 159 1.72 26.66 7.52
C LEU A 159 1.34 27.42 8.78
N ALA A 160 0.07 27.36 9.17
CA ALA A 160 -0.38 27.81 10.46
C ALA A 160 0.06 26.84 11.58
N GLU A 161 -0.01 27.29 12.82
CA GLU A 161 0.07 26.41 13.98
C GLU A 161 -1.11 25.43 13.98
N GLY A 162 -0.84 24.14 14.20
CA GLY A 162 -1.83 23.06 14.12
C GLY A 162 -2.24 22.68 12.70
N GLU A 163 -1.66 23.29 11.66
CA GLU A 163 -1.98 22.92 10.28
C GLU A 163 -1.41 21.53 9.94
N ARG A 164 -2.25 20.68 9.36
CA ARG A 164 -1.94 19.29 9.03
C ARG A 164 -1.69 19.09 7.54
N ILE A 165 -0.58 18.43 7.23
CA ILE A 165 -0.30 17.90 5.90
C ILE A 165 -0.65 16.41 5.92
N HIS A 166 -1.62 16.00 5.10
CA HIS A 166 -1.96 14.59 4.92
C HIS A 166 -0.84 13.85 4.20
N THR A 167 -0.49 12.66 4.69
CA THR A 167 0.67 11.89 4.21
C THR A 167 0.34 10.48 3.74
N GLU A 168 -0.59 9.80 4.41
CA GLU A 168 -0.96 8.44 4.06
C GLU A 168 -2.40 8.14 4.48
N ASN A 169 -3.07 7.30 3.70
CA ASN A 169 -4.28 6.60 4.10
C ASN A 169 -3.96 5.11 4.25
N SER A 170 -4.55 4.46 5.25
CA SER A 170 -4.54 3.01 5.34
C SER A 170 -5.95 2.49 5.63
N HIS A 171 -6.66 2.16 4.55
CA HIS A 171 -7.98 1.57 4.57
C HIS A 171 -7.96 0.17 5.21
N LYS A 172 -8.93 -0.03 6.09
CA LYS A 172 -9.19 -1.28 6.79
C LYS A 172 -10.46 -1.89 6.22
N TYR A 173 -10.41 -3.19 5.96
CA TYR A 173 -11.49 -3.87 5.25
C TYR A 173 -12.29 -4.76 6.18
N ASP A 174 -13.55 -4.97 5.83
CA ASP A 174 -14.28 -6.17 6.24
C ASP A 174 -14.34 -7.20 5.10
N LEU A 175 -14.78 -8.40 5.42
CA LEU A 175 -14.85 -9.49 4.44
C LEU A 175 -15.87 -9.21 3.32
N ALA A 176 -16.92 -8.44 3.57
CA ALA A 176 -17.90 -8.13 2.52
C ALA A 176 -17.30 -7.17 1.50
N GLN A 177 -16.59 -6.14 1.99
CA GLN A 177 -15.85 -5.19 1.15
C GLN A 177 -14.77 -5.89 0.32
N LEU A 178 -14.01 -6.83 0.89
CA LEU A 178 -13.00 -7.61 0.16
C LEU A 178 -13.63 -8.48 -0.94
N SER A 179 -14.77 -9.11 -0.66
CA SER A 179 -15.50 -9.88 -1.68
C SER A 179 -16.01 -8.97 -2.80
N GLN A 180 -16.55 -7.80 -2.47
CA GLN A 180 -17.03 -6.85 -3.47
C GLN A 180 -15.87 -6.34 -4.34
N LEU A 181 -14.77 -5.96 -3.70
CA LEU A 181 -13.56 -5.50 -4.39
C LEU A 181 -13.00 -6.57 -5.35
N ALA A 182 -13.00 -7.85 -4.94
CA ALA A 182 -12.63 -8.97 -5.82
C ALA A 182 -13.58 -9.09 -7.02
N THR A 183 -14.90 -9.11 -6.77
CA THR A 183 -15.92 -9.24 -7.83
C THR A 183 -15.85 -8.08 -8.83
N ASP A 184 -15.75 -6.84 -8.34
CA ASP A 184 -15.64 -5.62 -9.16
C ASP A 184 -14.40 -5.62 -10.08
N ALA A 185 -13.39 -6.41 -9.71
CA ALA A 185 -12.13 -6.55 -10.43
C ALA A 185 -12.03 -7.83 -11.26
N GLY A 186 -13.08 -8.64 -11.36
CA GLY A 186 -13.08 -9.87 -12.17
C GLY A 186 -12.43 -11.07 -11.47
N PHE A 187 -12.56 -11.14 -10.14
CA PHE A 187 -12.15 -12.29 -9.34
C PHE A 187 -13.30 -12.84 -8.50
N THR A 188 -13.17 -14.10 -8.10
CA THR A 188 -13.98 -14.69 -7.02
C THR A 188 -13.07 -14.96 -5.82
N ARG A 189 -13.52 -14.60 -4.61
CA ARG A 189 -12.80 -14.96 -3.38
C ARG A 189 -13.03 -16.44 -3.03
N ALA A 190 -12.03 -17.27 -3.26
CA ALA A 190 -12.09 -18.71 -3.07
C ALA A 190 -11.83 -19.15 -1.62
N ARG A 191 -10.92 -18.46 -0.91
CA ARG A 191 -10.58 -18.80 0.48
C ARG A 191 -10.08 -17.58 1.23
N THR A 192 -10.32 -17.57 2.54
CA THR A 192 -9.77 -16.57 3.46
C THR A 192 -9.16 -17.28 4.66
N TRP A 193 -7.98 -16.82 5.09
CA TRP A 193 -7.34 -17.20 6.34
C TRP A 193 -7.20 -15.98 7.23
N HIS A 194 -7.34 -16.18 8.53
CA HIS A 194 -7.17 -15.14 9.53
C HIS A 194 -5.98 -15.47 10.43
N ASP A 195 -5.40 -14.43 11.03
CA ASP A 195 -4.56 -14.62 12.20
C ASP A 195 -5.42 -15.06 13.40
N ALA A 196 -4.77 -15.47 14.49
CA ALA A 196 -5.46 -15.99 15.67
C ALA A 196 -6.41 -14.97 16.33
N ALA A 197 -6.12 -13.67 16.21
CA ALA A 197 -6.94 -12.60 16.77
C ALA A 197 -8.03 -12.11 15.81
N GLY A 198 -8.08 -12.61 14.56
CA GLY A 198 -9.07 -12.19 13.56
C GLY A 198 -8.91 -10.73 13.12
N GLN A 199 -7.70 -10.19 13.19
CA GLN A 199 -7.36 -8.79 12.93
C GLN A 199 -6.76 -8.56 11.54
N PHE A 200 -6.29 -9.63 10.88
CA PHE A 200 -5.72 -9.60 9.54
C PHE A 200 -6.26 -10.78 8.73
N SER A 201 -6.43 -10.57 7.42
CA SER A 201 -6.87 -11.63 6.50
C SER A 201 -5.91 -11.80 5.32
N SER A 202 -5.64 -13.06 4.98
CA SER A 202 -5.07 -13.43 3.68
C SER A 202 -6.18 -14.00 2.81
N ASN A 203 -6.39 -13.43 1.64
CA ASN A 203 -7.53 -13.73 0.78
C ASN A 203 -7.06 -14.25 -0.58
N LEU A 204 -7.44 -15.48 -0.91
CA LEU A 204 -7.19 -16.07 -2.22
C LEU A 204 -8.31 -15.68 -3.18
N PHE A 205 -7.97 -14.83 -4.14
CA PHE A 205 -8.82 -14.43 -5.25
C PHE A 205 -8.44 -15.26 -6.48
N VAL A 206 -9.43 -15.80 -7.18
CA VAL A 206 -9.24 -16.59 -8.41
C VAL A 206 -9.83 -15.81 -9.57
N ALA A 207 -9.04 -15.62 -10.62
CA ALA A 207 -9.46 -14.91 -11.83
C ALA A 207 -10.58 -15.69 -12.52
N VAL A 208 -11.74 -15.06 -12.71
CA VAL A 208 -12.88 -15.68 -13.42
C VAL A 208 -12.72 -15.53 -14.93
N GLU A 209 -13.47 -16.27 -15.75
CA GLU A 209 -13.51 -16.00 -17.20
C GLU A 209 -14.01 -14.57 -17.47
N GLU A 210 -13.42 -13.87 -18.45
CA GLU A 210 -14.01 -12.63 -18.93
C GLU A 210 -15.35 -12.98 -19.58
N ALA A 211 -16.42 -12.32 -19.17
CA ALA A 211 -17.69 -12.46 -19.86
C ALA A 211 -17.49 -11.98 -21.31
N GLY A 212 -17.48 -12.93 -22.25
CA GLY A 212 -17.41 -12.61 -23.67
C GLY A 212 -18.60 -11.73 -24.04
N PHE A 213 -18.32 -10.55 -24.61
CA PHE A 213 -19.30 -9.74 -25.31
C PHE A 213 -19.57 -10.30 -26.70
#